data_AF-A0A358CYV3-F1
#
_entry.id   AF-A0A358CYV3-F1
#
_cell.length_a   1.000
_cell.length_b   1.000
_cell.length_c   1.000
_cell.angle_alpha   90.00
_cell.angle_beta   90.00
_cell.angle_gamma   90.00
#
_symmetry.space_group_name_H-M   'P 1'
#
loop_
_entity.id
_entity.type
_entity.pdbx_description
1 polymer ?
#
loop_
_entity_poly.entity_id
_entity_poly.type
_entity_poly.pdbx_seq_one_letter_code
_entity_poly.pdbx_strand_id
1 'polypeptide(L)'
;MACSSTAEIDADSLAGRLSTSAEAQSQLSEEENLTPAKALKEIAIPHRYGQTVIPQNPERIITLGPYEEDSLIAIGVTPIAVTEPQGLTGRYPPPWSQEFLRNVPILKLANVDGDLDYGAIAELRPDLVMATKTELTVEQYEELSSIAPTLIQPGPPNSSEMSWQTHAEFIGQVMDLESESGQAILVTQASIFDAIRPHPALEGSTFAHIKVDQREVLQIAGGKSLSSRFFRQLGLAYPSNLDDEIGDADWSLMTEQLESLSSVDVLVVESDPALRDLLIDSHPFLEQE
;
A
#
# COMPACT_ATOMS: atom_id res chain seq x y z
N MET A 1 80.71 31.52 25.95
CA MET A 1 81.03 32.47 27.04
C MET A 1 80.50 33.82 26.58
N ALA A 2 79.38 34.33 27.12
CA ALA A 2 79.33 35.20 28.32
C ALA A 2 80.22 36.45 28.13
N CYS A 3 79.81 37.71 28.28
CA CYS A 3 78.61 38.39 28.81
C CYS A 3 78.60 39.88 28.35
N SER A 4 77.40 40.49 28.27
CA SER A 4 76.93 41.79 28.82
C SER A 4 77.74 43.11 28.58
N SER A 5 77.20 44.33 28.38
CA SER A 5 75.88 44.93 28.73
C SER A 5 75.58 46.20 27.90
N THR A 6 74.31 46.59 27.69
CA THR A 6 73.74 47.89 28.15
C THR A 6 72.22 48.06 27.86
N ALA A 7 71.48 48.40 28.93
CA ALA A 7 70.32 49.30 29.10
C ALA A 7 69.01 49.18 28.26
N GLU A 8 67.90 48.94 28.99
CA GLU A 8 66.50 49.26 28.64
C GLU A 8 66.08 50.63 29.21
N ILE A 9 65.11 51.30 28.57
CA ILE A 9 63.77 51.68 29.11
C ILE A 9 62.91 52.23 27.95
N ASP A 10 61.66 51.74 27.90
CA ASP A 10 60.62 51.94 26.89
C ASP A 10 59.97 53.34 26.84
N ALA A 11 59.39 53.63 25.68
CA ALA A 11 58.57 54.79 25.35
C ALA A 11 57.32 54.36 24.58
N ASP A 12 56.12 54.82 24.95
CA ASP A 12 55.06 55.09 23.96
C ASP A 12 53.93 56.00 24.50
N SER A 13 53.53 56.98 23.68
CA SER A 13 52.26 57.71 23.73
C SER A 13 52.31 58.92 22.77
N LEU A 14 51.75 58.77 21.56
CA LEU A 14 51.42 59.87 20.65
C LEU A 14 49.99 59.70 20.11
N ALA A 15 49.16 60.72 20.32
CA ALA A 15 47.81 60.84 19.79
C ALA A 15 47.74 62.03 18.83
N GLY A 16 47.02 61.89 17.70
CA GLY A 16 46.56 63.06 16.95
C GLY A 16 46.25 62.94 15.45
N ARG A 17 45.10 62.32 15.14
CA ARG A 17 44.12 62.68 14.07
C ARG A 17 44.54 62.68 12.59
N LEU A 18 44.01 61.71 11.84
CA LEU A 18 43.49 61.84 10.47
C LEU A 18 42.25 60.93 10.34
N SER A 19 41.11 61.46 9.89
CA SER A 19 39.90 60.69 9.62
C SER A 19 39.33 61.13 8.27
N THR A 20 39.25 60.19 7.34
CA THR A 20 38.85 60.35 5.94
C THR A 20 37.65 59.46 5.63
N SER A 21 36.72 60.02 4.84
CA SER A 21 35.81 59.33 3.92
C SER A 21 34.67 58.51 4.54
N ALA A 22 33.58 59.19 4.89
CA ALA A 22 32.25 58.61 5.04
C ALA A 22 31.44 58.90 3.76
N GLU A 23 30.74 57.87 3.24
CA GLU A 23 29.73 57.85 2.16
C GLU A 23 30.08 56.90 1.00
N ALA A 24 29.95 55.59 1.24
CA ALA A 24 29.55 54.56 0.26
C ALA A 24 29.77 53.16 0.84
N GLN A 25 28.84 52.64 1.67
CA GLN A 25 28.60 51.21 1.92
C GLN A 25 27.65 51.06 3.12
N SER A 26 26.34 51.18 2.88
CA SER A 26 25.33 50.81 3.88
C SER A 26 24.03 50.38 3.23
N GLN A 27 24.11 49.45 2.29
CA GLN A 27 22.96 48.63 1.85
C GLN A 27 23.55 47.30 1.37
N LEU A 28 23.45 46.27 2.20
CA LEU A 28 23.47 44.83 1.87
C LEU A 28 23.65 44.03 3.17
N SER A 29 22.55 43.76 3.87
CA SER A 29 22.38 42.58 4.73
C SER A 29 20.97 42.58 5.33
N GLU A 30 19.96 42.39 4.47
CA GLU A 30 18.75 41.67 4.89
C GLU A 30 19.06 40.19 4.71
N GLU A 31 19.60 39.57 5.74
CA GLU A 31 19.56 38.11 5.88
C GLU A 31 18.09 37.72 6.00
N GLU A 32 17.54 37.15 4.92
CA GLU A 32 16.32 36.34 4.98
C GLU A 32 16.54 35.26 6.03
N ASN A 33 15.91 35.46 7.18
CA ASN A 33 15.82 34.47 8.24
C ASN A 33 14.89 33.36 7.77
N LEU A 34 15.40 32.49 6.89
CA LEU A 34 14.75 31.24 6.53
C LEU A 34 14.76 30.36 7.77
N THR A 35 13.63 30.33 8.48
CA THR A 35 13.31 29.33 9.49
C THR A 35 13.75 27.96 8.95
N PRO A 36 14.58 27.18 9.67
CA PRO A 36 14.96 25.85 9.21
C PRO A 36 13.69 25.05 8.97
N ALA A 37 13.48 24.59 7.73
CA ALA A 37 12.45 23.60 7.44
C ALA A 37 12.68 22.45 8.43
N LYS A 38 11.66 22.16 9.26
CA LYS A 38 11.69 21.03 10.18
C LYS A 38 12.04 19.81 9.31
N ALA A 39 13.24 19.26 9.49
CA ALA A 39 13.66 18.08 8.74
C ALA A 39 12.60 17.00 8.95
N LEU A 40 11.92 16.61 7.87
CA LEU A 40 10.97 15.52 7.90
C LEU A 40 11.77 14.28 8.33
N LYS A 41 11.25 13.56 9.33
CA LYS A 41 11.84 12.29 9.71
C LYS A 41 11.70 11.36 8.51
N GLU A 42 12.76 10.69 8.12
CA GLU A 42 12.74 9.76 6.98
C GLU A 42 12.74 8.33 7.48
N ILE A 43 12.11 7.44 6.73
CA ILE A 43 12.08 6.00 7.00
C ILE A 43 12.66 5.30 5.77
N ALA A 44 13.71 4.51 5.98
CA ALA A 44 14.29 3.68 4.93
C ALA A 44 13.63 2.29 4.95
N ILE A 45 13.01 1.90 3.85
CA ILE A 45 12.30 0.64 3.73
C ILE A 45 13.04 -0.25 2.73
N PRO A 46 13.64 -1.38 3.16
CA PRO A 46 14.31 -2.30 2.26
C PRO A 46 13.28 -3.09 1.43
N HIS A 47 13.61 -3.41 0.19
CA HIS A 47 12.80 -4.22 -0.72
C HIS A 47 13.69 -4.91 -1.77
N ARG A 48 13.10 -5.69 -2.67
CA ARG A 48 13.83 -6.48 -3.69
C ARG A 48 14.73 -5.67 -4.64
N TYR A 49 14.52 -4.37 -4.76
CA TYR A 49 15.31 -3.46 -5.61
C TYR A 49 16.25 -2.55 -4.81
N GLY A 50 16.47 -2.84 -3.52
CA GLY A 50 17.35 -2.06 -2.65
C GLY A 50 16.59 -1.49 -1.45
N GLN A 51 16.45 -0.18 -1.40
CA GLN A 51 15.68 0.52 -0.38
C GLN A 51 15.07 1.81 -0.93
N THR A 52 13.89 2.17 -0.40
CA THR A 52 13.27 3.47 -0.64
C THR A 52 13.35 4.29 0.64
N VAL A 53 13.88 5.50 0.53
CA VAL A 53 13.84 6.49 1.61
C VAL A 53 12.59 7.33 1.40
N ILE A 54 11.70 7.30 2.38
CA ILE A 54 10.38 7.92 2.31
C ILE A 54 10.28 8.98 3.41
N PRO A 55 9.73 10.18 3.13
CA PRO A 55 9.38 11.10 4.18
C PRO A 55 8.31 10.47 5.09
N GLN A 56 8.49 10.51 6.40
CA GLN A 56 7.46 10.10 7.35
C GLN A 56 6.24 11.02 7.19
N ASN A 57 5.05 10.43 7.14
CA ASN A 57 3.78 11.12 6.88
C ASN A 57 3.74 11.88 5.52
N PRO A 58 3.83 11.17 4.39
CA PRO A 58 3.64 11.75 3.05
C PRO A 58 2.22 12.30 2.88
N GLU A 59 2.06 13.42 2.18
CA GLU A 59 0.78 14.12 1.99
C GLU A 59 0.18 13.92 0.58
N ARG A 60 1.02 13.58 -0.41
CA ARG A 60 0.70 13.52 -1.84
C ARG A 60 0.92 12.11 -2.37
N ILE A 61 0.10 11.18 -1.88
CA ILE A 61 0.25 9.75 -2.14
C ILE A 61 -0.53 9.34 -3.39
N ILE A 62 0.11 8.58 -4.28
CA ILE A 62 -0.55 7.84 -5.37
C ILE A 62 -0.50 6.35 -5.06
N THR A 63 -1.62 5.63 -5.21
CA THR A 63 -1.66 4.16 -5.07
C THR A 63 -1.79 3.49 -6.44
N LEU A 64 -1.00 2.45 -6.68
CA LEU A 64 -0.97 1.72 -7.94
C LEU A 64 -1.50 0.29 -7.84
N GLY A 65 -1.54 -0.28 -6.63
CA GLY A 65 -2.02 -1.63 -6.37
C GLY A 65 -3.54 -1.73 -6.19
N PRO A 66 -4.10 -2.94 -6.39
CA PRO A 66 -5.54 -3.18 -6.27
C PRO A 66 -6.03 -2.93 -4.84
N TYR A 67 -6.97 -2.00 -4.67
CA TYR A 67 -7.55 -1.61 -3.38
C TYR A 67 -6.47 -1.27 -2.34
N GLU A 68 -5.34 -0.71 -2.77
CA GLU A 68 -4.23 -0.32 -1.90
C GLU A 68 -4.61 0.93 -1.08
N GLU A 69 -5.45 1.78 -1.65
CA GLU A 69 -6.03 2.98 -1.06
C GLU A 69 -6.90 2.72 0.19
N ASP A 70 -7.49 1.53 0.32
CA ASP A 70 -8.40 1.22 1.42
C ASP A 70 -7.71 1.32 2.79
N SER A 71 -6.41 0.98 2.87
CA SER A 71 -5.64 1.13 4.11
C SER A 71 -5.37 2.60 4.47
N LEU A 72 -5.21 3.48 3.48
CA LEU A 72 -5.08 4.92 3.71
C LEU A 72 -6.42 5.52 4.15
N ILE A 73 -7.50 5.17 3.44
CA ILE A 73 -8.85 5.65 3.75
C ILE A 73 -9.25 5.24 5.17
N ALA A 74 -8.94 4.01 5.58
CA ALA A 74 -9.25 3.50 6.92
C ALA A 74 -8.60 4.30 8.06
N ILE A 75 -7.46 4.95 7.81
CA ILE A 75 -6.77 5.82 8.76
C ILE A 75 -7.02 7.33 8.50
N GLY A 76 -8.00 7.65 7.65
CA GLY A 76 -8.41 9.03 7.37
C GLY A 76 -7.55 9.77 6.34
N VAL A 77 -6.71 9.06 5.60
CA VAL A 77 -5.83 9.63 4.55
C VAL A 77 -6.44 9.36 3.18
N THR A 78 -6.61 10.41 2.37
CA THR A 78 -7.12 10.28 1.00
C THR A 78 -5.96 10.44 0.01
N PRO A 79 -5.68 9.45 -0.85
CA PRO A 79 -4.64 9.59 -1.86
C PRO A 79 -5.02 10.64 -2.90
N ILE A 80 -4.01 11.26 -3.53
CA ILE A 80 -4.23 12.28 -4.56
C ILE A 80 -4.56 11.68 -5.93
N ALA A 81 -4.29 10.39 -6.12
CA ALA A 81 -4.77 9.60 -7.24
C ALA A 81 -4.68 8.09 -6.92
N VAL A 82 -5.50 7.31 -7.60
CA VAL A 82 -5.58 5.85 -7.45
C VAL A 82 -5.59 5.20 -8.84
N THR A 83 -5.30 3.91 -8.93
CA THR A 83 -5.50 3.12 -10.15
C THR A 83 -6.75 2.27 -10.05
N GLU A 84 -7.46 2.12 -11.17
CA GLU A 84 -8.54 1.13 -11.25
C GLU A 84 -7.95 -0.28 -11.33
N PRO A 85 -8.33 -1.21 -10.42
CA PRO A 85 -7.91 -2.60 -10.50
C PRO A 85 -8.47 -3.25 -11.77
N GLN A 86 -7.60 -3.66 -12.70
CA GLN A 86 -8.04 -4.29 -13.93
C GLN A 86 -8.72 -5.64 -13.65
N GLY A 87 -9.89 -5.87 -14.25
CA GLY A 87 -10.60 -7.15 -14.19
C GLY A 87 -11.36 -7.43 -12.89
N LEU A 88 -11.38 -6.51 -11.91
CA LEU A 88 -12.06 -6.69 -10.63
C LEU A 88 -13.32 -5.83 -10.55
N THR A 89 -14.44 -6.40 -10.99
CA THR A 89 -15.77 -5.78 -11.04
C THR A 89 -15.80 -4.53 -11.93
N GLY A 90 -16.72 -4.44 -12.91
CA GLY A 90 -16.83 -3.27 -13.78
C GLY A 90 -17.30 -1.97 -13.08
N ARG A 91 -17.06 -1.84 -11.77
CA ARG A 91 -17.51 -0.74 -10.92
C ARG A 91 -16.38 -0.35 -9.94
N TYR A 92 -15.59 0.62 -10.36
CA TYR A 92 -14.64 1.32 -9.50
C TYR A 92 -15.03 2.81 -9.39
N PRO A 93 -14.93 3.45 -8.21
CA PRO A 93 -14.55 2.88 -6.91
C PRO A 93 -15.64 1.99 -6.28
N PRO A 94 -15.27 1.04 -5.40
CA PRO A 94 -16.24 0.18 -4.73
C PRO A 94 -17.17 0.99 -3.79
N PRO A 95 -18.35 0.44 -3.42
CA PRO A 95 -19.35 1.19 -2.65
C PRO A 95 -18.84 1.79 -1.34
N TRP A 96 -17.89 1.14 -0.66
CA TRP A 96 -17.33 1.61 0.60
C TRP A 96 -16.34 2.77 0.45
N SER A 97 -15.70 2.95 -0.70
CA SER A 97 -14.73 4.03 -0.94
C SER A 97 -15.24 5.16 -1.84
N GLN A 98 -16.44 5.02 -2.42
CA GLN A 98 -17.06 6.01 -3.34
C GLN A 98 -17.12 7.44 -2.78
N GLU A 99 -17.40 7.61 -1.49
CA GLU A 99 -17.47 8.95 -0.89
C GLU A 99 -16.08 9.59 -0.78
N PHE A 100 -15.08 8.82 -0.36
CA PHE A 100 -13.69 9.26 -0.18
C PHE A 100 -13.02 9.57 -1.52
N LEU A 101 -13.29 8.76 -2.55
CA LEU A 101 -12.67 8.87 -3.86
C LEU A 101 -13.44 9.75 -4.85
N ARG A 102 -14.53 10.42 -4.43
CA ARG A 102 -15.41 11.21 -5.32
C ARG A 102 -14.66 12.24 -6.16
N ASN A 103 -13.64 12.87 -5.59
CA ASN A 103 -12.84 13.91 -6.26
C ASN A 103 -11.39 13.47 -6.50
N VAL A 104 -11.10 12.17 -6.36
CA VAL A 104 -9.76 11.61 -6.55
C VAL A 104 -9.65 11.13 -8.00
N PRO A 105 -8.67 11.64 -8.78
CA PRO A 105 -8.35 11.13 -10.09
C PRO A 105 -8.11 9.62 -10.09
N ILE A 106 -8.75 8.92 -11.03
CA ILE A 106 -8.51 7.51 -11.29
C ILE A 106 -7.58 7.43 -12.51
N LEU A 107 -6.33 7.07 -12.26
CA LEU A 107 -5.33 6.87 -13.29
C LEU A 107 -5.59 5.56 -14.01
N LYS A 108 -5.55 5.60 -15.33
CA LYS A 108 -5.57 4.38 -16.14
C LYS A 108 -4.15 3.86 -16.24
N LEU A 109 -3.92 2.65 -15.77
CA LEU A 109 -2.81 1.83 -16.24
C LEU A 109 -3.06 1.62 -17.74
N ALA A 110 -2.13 1.95 -18.63
CA ALA A 110 -2.42 1.86 -20.06
C ALA A 110 -2.80 0.41 -20.45
N ASN A 111 -3.75 0.32 -21.38
CA ASN A 111 -4.51 -0.89 -21.71
C ASN A 111 -3.65 -2.11 -22.07
N VAL A 112 -4.10 -3.29 -21.64
CA VAL A 112 -3.85 -4.70 -22.07
C VAL A 112 -2.38 -5.16 -22.20
N ASP A 113 -1.47 -4.31 -22.65
CA ASP A 113 -0.02 -4.52 -22.80
C ASP A 113 0.80 -3.22 -22.51
N GLY A 114 0.20 -2.16 -21.93
CA GLY A 114 0.76 -0.80 -21.91
C GLY A 114 1.30 -0.29 -20.57
N ASP A 115 2.40 0.46 -20.65
CA ASP A 115 3.09 1.10 -19.52
C ASP A 115 2.23 2.10 -18.72
N LEU A 116 2.63 2.37 -17.48
CA LEU A 116 2.11 3.47 -16.66
C LEU A 116 2.23 4.81 -17.39
N ASP A 117 1.23 5.69 -17.28
CA ASP A 117 1.37 7.08 -17.75
C ASP A 117 2.21 7.88 -16.74
N TYR A 118 3.53 7.74 -16.84
CA TYR A 118 4.50 8.42 -15.99
C TYR A 118 4.39 9.95 -16.06
N GLY A 119 3.97 10.50 -17.20
CA GLY A 119 3.74 11.93 -17.37
C GLY A 119 2.59 12.41 -16.49
N ALA A 120 1.45 11.71 -16.52
CA ALA A 120 0.31 12.01 -15.66
C ALA A 120 0.65 11.87 -14.16
N ILE A 121 1.44 10.86 -13.79
CA ILE A 121 1.93 10.70 -12.41
C ILE A 121 2.83 11.88 -12.02
N ALA A 122 3.75 12.31 -12.88
CA ALA A 122 4.66 13.42 -12.61
C ALA A 122 3.94 14.77 -12.49
N GLU A 123 2.91 15.03 -13.31
CA GLU A 123 2.09 16.25 -13.24
C GLU A 123 1.37 16.40 -11.89
N LEU A 124 1.01 15.27 -11.27
CA LEU A 124 0.42 15.23 -9.94
C LEU A 124 1.42 15.53 -8.82
N ARG A 125 2.73 15.56 -9.10
CA ARG A 125 3.80 15.86 -8.11
C ARG A 125 3.62 15.09 -6.80
N PRO A 126 3.60 13.74 -6.83
CA PRO A 126 3.51 12.94 -5.61
C PRO A 126 4.75 13.10 -4.73
N ASP A 127 4.59 12.88 -3.43
CA ASP A 127 5.71 12.70 -2.49
C ASP A 127 5.93 11.23 -2.11
N LEU A 128 4.98 10.36 -2.46
CA LEU A 128 5.08 8.90 -2.40
C LEU A 128 4.23 8.26 -3.51
N VAL A 129 4.83 7.31 -4.22
CA VAL A 129 4.11 6.34 -5.05
C VAL A 129 4.09 5.00 -4.32
N MET A 130 2.91 4.50 -4.00
CA MET A 130 2.70 3.20 -3.37
C MET A 130 2.34 2.15 -4.41
N ALA A 131 3.10 1.05 -4.39
CA ALA A 131 2.99 -0.08 -5.28
C ALA A 131 3.20 -1.40 -4.52
N THR A 132 2.79 -1.46 -3.25
CA THR A 132 3.04 -2.61 -2.36
C THR A 132 2.16 -3.81 -2.66
N LYS A 133 1.06 -3.62 -3.41
CA LYS A 133 0.16 -4.69 -3.87
C LYS A 133 0.26 -4.97 -5.38
N THR A 134 1.25 -4.39 -6.07
CA THR A 134 1.47 -4.62 -7.51
C THR A 134 2.90 -5.02 -7.79
N GLU A 135 3.09 -5.88 -8.78
CA GLU A 135 4.41 -6.35 -9.17
C GLU A 135 4.96 -5.45 -10.27
N LEU A 136 5.91 -4.58 -9.90
CA LEU A 136 6.65 -3.76 -10.86
C LEU A 136 7.86 -4.51 -11.42
N THR A 137 8.21 -4.27 -12.69
CA THR A 137 9.54 -4.57 -13.22
C THR A 137 10.58 -3.60 -12.65
N VAL A 138 11.88 -3.90 -12.81
CA VAL A 138 12.94 -2.98 -12.35
C VAL A 138 12.89 -1.67 -13.11
N GLU A 139 12.60 -1.70 -14.42
CA GLU A 139 12.49 -0.51 -15.26
C GLU A 139 11.31 0.37 -14.83
N GLN A 140 10.16 -0.23 -14.53
CA GLN A 140 8.99 0.50 -14.02
C GLN A 140 9.27 1.15 -12.66
N TYR A 141 9.97 0.42 -11.77
CA TYR A 141 10.38 0.95 -10.48
C TYR A 141 11.35 2.12 -10.62
N GLU A 142 12.36 2.02 -11.49
CA GLU A 142 13.33 3.08 -11.73
C GLU A 142 12.67 4.34 -12.31
N GLU A 143 11.75 4.18 -13.26
CA GLU A 143 11.01 5.29 -13.85
C GLU A 143 10.14 6.01 -12.81
N LEU A 144 9.36 5.28 -12.01
CA LEU A 144 8.58 5.87 -10.92
C LEU A 144 9.48 6.53 -9.85
N SER A 145 10.60 5.91 -9.52
CA SER A 145 11.57 6.44 -8.54
C SER A 145 12.24 7.73 -9.01
N SER A 146 12.30 7.96 -10.33
CA SER A 146 12.75 9.23 -10.90
C SER A 146 11.75 10.38 -10.68
N ILE A 147 10.47 10.05 -10.44
CA ILE A 147 9.38 11.00 -10.20
C ILE A 147 9.24 11.30 -8.70
N ALA A 148 9.17 10.26 -7.86
CA ALA A 148 9.01 10.37 -6.41
C ALA A 148 9.47 9.08 -5.71
N PRO A 149 9.74 9.11 -4.39
CA PRO A 149 9.96 7.88 -3.61
C PRO A 149 8.89 6.83 -3.94
N THR A 150 9.32 5.67 -4.41
CA THR A 150 8.42 4.59 -4.84
C THR A 150 8.54 3.41 -3.91
N LEU A 151 7.45 3.06 -3.24
CA LEU A 151 7.40 1.98 -2.27
C LEU A 151 6.77 0.73 -2.90
N ILE A 152 7.56 -0.34 -3.03
CA ILE A 152 7.09 -1.66 -3.47
C ILE A 152 6.95 -2.61 -2.27
N GLN A 153 6.65 -3.90 -2.52
CA GLN A 153 6.63 -4.92 -1.47
C GLN A 153 7.92 -4.86 -0.63
N PRO A 154 7.82 -4.59 0.68
CA PRO A 154 9.00 -4.54 1.53
C PRO A 154 9.64 -5.93 1.65
N GLY A 155 10.95 -5.96 1.91
CA GLY A 155 11.71 -7.19 2.17
C GLY A 155 11.39 -7.78 3.55
N PRO A 156 11.88 -8.99 3.87
CA PRO A 156 11.72 -9.59 5.19
C PRO A 156 12.17 -8.64 6.31
N PRO A 157 11.48 -8.58 7.46
CA PRO A 157 10.36 -9.44 7.88
C PRO A 157 8.99 -9.03 7.30
N ASN A 158 8.92 -7.92 6.56
CA ASN A 158 7.67 -7.38 6.02
C ASN A 158 7.32 -7.97 4.63
N SER A 159 8.12 -8.93 4.11
CA SER A 159 7.93 -9.54 2.79
C SER A 159 6.88 -10.64 2.73
N SER A 160 6.20 -10.69 1.57
CA SER A 160 5.31 -11.74 1.04
C SER A 160 4.08 -12.09 1.88
N GLU A 161 2.92 -12.09 1.21
CA GLU A 161 1.60 -12.39 1.77
C GLU A 161 1.23 -11.63 3.07
N MET A 162 1.52 -10.32 3.11
CA MET A 162 1.03 -9.49 4.21
C MET A 162 -0.49 -9.67 4.34
N SER A 163 -0.90 -10.08 5.54
CA SER A 163 -2.30 -10.02 5.92
C SER A 163 -2.80 -8.57 5.78
N TRP A 164 -4.11 -8.37 5.66
CA TRP A 164 -4.66 -7.02 5.59
C TRP A 164 -4.30 -6.21 6.85
N GLN A 165 -4.16 -6.88 8.00
CA GLN A 165 -3.71 -6.30 9.26
C GLN A 165 -2.25 -5.84 9.17
N THR A 166 -1.36 -6.72 8.72
CA THR A 166 0.07 -6.39 8.58
C THR A 166 0.28 -5.25 7.58
N HIS A 167 -0.49 -5.25 6.48
CA HIS A 167 -0.48 -4.14 5.54
C HIS A 167 -0.95 -2.84 6.20
N ALA A 168 -2.06 -2.87 6.95
CA ALA A 168 -2.55 -1.69 7.66
C ALA A 168 -1.53 -1.20 8.71
N GLU A 169 -0.92 -2.08 9.50
CA GLU A 169 0.14 -1.75 10.47
C GLU A 169 1.32 -1.07 9.78
N PHE A 170 1.76 -1.64 8.66
CA PHE A 170 2.85 -1.11 7.86
C PHE A 170 2.53 0.30 7.33
N ILE A 171 1.32 0.50 6.77
CA ILE A 171 0.89 1.83 6.34
C ILE A 171 0.79 2.80 7.52
N GLY A 172 0.29 2.37 8.68
CA GLY A 172 0.29 3.16 9.91
C GLY A 172 1.68 3.66 10.28
N GLN A 173 2.70 2.80 10.18
CA GLN A 173 4.10 3.18 10.42
C GLN A 173 4.62 4.20 9.41
N VAL A 174 4.35 4.00 8.12
CA VAL A 174 4.76 4.93 7.04
C VAL A 174 4.14 6.32 7.27
N MET A 175 2.89 6.35 7.74
CA MET A 175 2.12 7.56 7.96
C MET A 175 2.33 8.22 9.33
N ASP A 176 3.05 7.60 10.28
CA ASP A 176 3.12 8.03 11.71
C ASP A 176 1.72 8.05 12.37
N LEU A 177 0.87 7.09 11.99
CA LEU A 177 -0.53 6.90 12.40
C LEU A 177 -0.78 5.47 12.91
N GLU A 178 0.15 4.93 13.70
CA GLU A 178 0.05 3.55 14.22
C GLU A 178 -1.17 3.34 15.13
N SER A 179 -1.59 4.38 15.87
CA SER A 179 -2.77 4.30 16.74
C SER A 179 -4.06 4.20 15.93
N GLU A 180 -4.18 5.01 14.88
CA GLU A 180 -5.32 5.03 13.95
C GLU A 180 -5.40 3.72 13.19
N SER A 181 -4.26 3.22 12.70
CA SER A 181 -4.16 1.92 12.05
C SER A 181 -4.58 0.77 12.99
N GLY A 182 -4.06 0.75 14.22
CA GLY A 182 -4.45 -0.23 15.23
C GLY A 182 -5.95 -0.20 15.53
N GLN A 183 -6.54 1.00 15.63
CA GLN A 183 -7.98 1.15 15.82
C GLN A 183 -8.78 0.64 14.61
N ALA A 184 -8.36 0.96 13.38
CA ALA A 184 -9.00 0.50 12.16
C ALA A 184 -8.99 -1.05 12.05
N ILE A 185 -7.88 -1.68 12.45
CA ILE A 185 -7.76 -3.13 12.51
C ILE A 185 -8.77 -3.73 13.49
N LEU A 186 -8.84 -3.19 14.71
CA LEU A 186 -9.78 -3.69 15.74
C LEU A 186 -11.24 -3.54 15.31
N VAL A 187 -11.61 -2.41 14.72
CA VAL A 187 -12.97 -2.15 14.20
C VAL A 187 -13.32 -3.12 13.08
N THR A 188 -12.39 -3.38 12.17
CA THR A 188 -12.60 -4.31 11.05
C THR A 188 -12.76 -5.74 11.57
N GLN A 189 -11.91 -6.19 12.50
CA GLN A 189 -12.04 -7.50 13.14
C GLN A 189 -13.36 -7.66 13.89
N ALA A 190 -13.79 -6.63 14.62
CA ALA A 190 -15.08 -6.63 15.30
C ALA A 190 -16.24 -6.75 14.28
N SER A 191 -16.14 -6.09 13.13
CA SER A 191 -17.15 -6.17 12.07
C SER A 191 -17.24 -7.57 11.45
N ILE A 192 -16.10 -8.25 11.27
CA ILE A 192 -16.06 -9.65 10.81
C ILE A 192 -16.76 -10.56 11.84
N PHE A 193 -16.46 -10.38 13.13
CA PHE A 193 -17.10 -11.15 14.19
C PHE A 193 -18.60 -10.89 14.30
N ASP A 194 -19.01 -9.61 14.24
CA ASP A 194 -20.41 -9.22 14.30
C ASP A 194 -21.21 -9.75 13.11
N ALA A 195 -20.58 -9.89 11.93
CA ALA A 195 -21.22 -10.46 10.74
C ALA A 195 -21.53 -11.94 10.90
N ILE A 196 -20.64 -12.74 11.51
CA ILE A 196 -20.87 -14.18 11.67
C ILE A 196 -21.69 -14.54 12.92
N ARG A 197 -21.63 -13.72 13.98
CA ARG A 197 -22.33 -13.97 15.25
C ARG A 197 -23.81 -14.42 15.13
N PRO A 198 -24.63 -13.89 14.20
CA PRO A 198 -26.02 -14.34 14.03
C PRO A 198 -26.17 -15.74 13.41
N HIS A 199 -25.07 -16.37 12.97
CA HIS A 199 -25.05 -17.61 12.20
C HIS A 199 -24.25 -18.73 12.90
N PRO A 200 -24.63 -19.14 14.14
CA PRO A 200 -23.88 -20.15 14.90
C PRO A 200 -23.81 -21.52 14.22
N ALA A 201 -24.71 -21.82 13.27
CA ALA A 201 -24.67 -23.05 12.48
C ALA A 201 -23.47 -23.14 11.53
N LEU A 202 -22.79 -22.02 11.24
CA LEU A 202 -21.63 -21.97 10.37
C LEU A 202 -20.30 -22.19 11.10
N GLU A 203 -20.30 -22.22 12.43
CA GLU A 203 -19.09 -22.39 13.21
C GLU A 203 -18.50 -23.79 12.98
N GLY A 204 -17.26 -23.84 12.46
CA GLY A 204 -16.57 -25.07 12.11
C GLY A 204 -17.08 -25.73 10.82
N SER A 205 -18.09 -25.17 10.16
CA SER A 205 -18.57 -25.66 8.86
C SER A 205 -17.46 -25.60 7.83
N THR A 206 -17.35 -26.65 7.03
CA THR A 206 -16.43 -26.73 5.92
C THR A 206 -16.89 -25.87 4.75
N PHE A 207 -15.95 -25.27 4.02
CA PHE A 207 -16.28 -24.46 2.84
C PHE A 207 -15.42 -24.76 1.62
N ALA A 208 -15.99 -24.48 0.45
CA ALA A 208 -15.24 -24.26 -0.78
C ALA A 208 -15.66 -22.93 -1.40
N HIS A 209 -14.72 -22.23 -2.02
CA HIS A 209 -15.00 -21.03 -2.80
C HIS A 209 -14.64 -21.28 -4.27
N ILE A 210 -15.63 -21.17 -5.14
CA ILE A 210 -15.46 -21.25 -6.58
C ILE A 210 -15.76 -19.91 -7.23
N LYS A 211 -15.03 -19.59 -8.30
CA LYS A 211 -15.33 -18.46 -9.18
C LYS A 211 -15.45 -18.90 -10.62
N VAL A 212 -16.19 -18.13 -11.40
CA VAL A 212 -16.40 -18.35 -12.83
C VAL A 212 -15.81 -17.17 -13.58
N ASP A 213 -14.87 -17.44 -14.48
CA ASP A 213 -14.35 -16.38 -15.34
C ASP A 213 -15.28 -16.09 -16.53
N GLN A 214 -14.98 -15.04 -17.30
CA GLN A 214 -15.76 -14.65 -18.47
C GLN A 214 -15.75 -15.68 -19.62
N ARG A 215 -14.91 -16.73 -19.52
CA ARG A 215 -14.84 -17.84 -20.46
C ARG A 215 -15.59 -19.07 -19.93
N GLU A 216 -16.39 -18.89 -18.89
CA GLU A 216 -17.17 -19.94 -18.22
C GLU A 216 -16.29 -21.03 -17.60
N VAL A 217 -15.02 -20.70 -17.32
CA VAL A 217 -14.10 -21.63 -16.67
C VAL A 217 -14.24 -21.50 -15.16
N LEU A 218 -14.57 -22.61 -14.52
CA LEU A 218 -14.61 -22.72 -13.07
C LEU A 218 -13.20 -22.82 -12.48
N GLN A 219 -12.98 -22.03 -11.44
CA GLN A 219 -11.78 -22.09 -10.62
C GLN A 219 -12.17 -22.25 -9.16
N ILE A 220 -11.36 -22.98 -8.40
CA ILE A 220 -11.54 -23.19 -6.97
C ILE A 220 -10.37 -22.56 -6.22
N ALA A 221 -10.68 -21.86 -5.13
CA ALA A 221 -9.70 -21.19 -4.30
C ALA A 221 -8.93 -22.21 -3.45
N GLY A 222 -7.60 -22.11 -3.42
CA GLY A 222 -6.76 -22.96 -2.57
C GLY A 222 -6.80 -22.54 -1.09
N GLY A 223 -6.27 -23.40 -0.22
CA GLY A 223 -6.33 -23.20 1.23
C GLY A 223 -5.57 -21.96 1.71
N LYS A 224 -4.53 -21.54 0.98
CA LYS A 224 -3.74 -20.34 1.32
C LYS A 224 -4.28 -19.04 0.73
N SER A 225 -5.29 -19.10 -0.12
CA SER A 225 -5.82 -17.93 -0.83
C SER A 225 -6.34 -16.84 0.11
N LEU A 226 -6.37 -15.59 -0.39
CA LEU A 226 -6.94 -14.45 0.35
C LEU A 226 -8.38 -14.72 0.79
N SER A 227 -9.18 -15.32 -0.09
CA SER A 227 -10.55 -15.69 0.22
C SER A 227 -10.62 -16.78 1.30
N SER A 228 -9.82 -17.83 1.20
CA SER A 228 -9.82 -18.90 2.20
C SER A 228 -9.36 -18.41 3.57
N ARG A 229 -8.40 -17.47 3.62
CA ARG A 229 -8.01 -16.79 4.86
C ARG A 229 -9.14 -15.94 5.44
N PHE A 230 -9.97 -15.32 4.62
CA PHE A 230 -11.13 -14.56 5.07
C PHE A 230 -12.22 -15.46 5.65
N PHE A 231 -12.61 -16.54 4.96
CA PHE A 231 -13.63 -17.47 5.47
C PHE A 231 -13.20 -18.17 6.76
N ARG A 232 -11.90 -18.44 6.95
CA ARG A 232 -11.39 -18.91 8.25
C ARG A 232 -11.51 -17.87 9.37
N GLN A 233 -11.41 -16.57 9.07
CA GLN A 233 -11.67 -15.53 10.08
C GLN A 233 -13.14 -15.48 10.50
N LEU A 234 -14.06 -15.93 9.64
CA LEU A 234 -15.46 -16.17 9.98
C LEU A 234 -15.68 -17.47 10.76
N GLY A 235 -14.64 -18.26 11.05
CA GLY A 235 -14.77 -19.50 11.81
C GLY A 235 -15.14 -20.75 10.98
N LEU A 236 -15.13 -20.64 9.65
CA LEU A 236 -15.30 -21.81 8.77
C LEU A 236 -13.97 -22.56 8.62
N ALA A 237 -14.04 -23.85 8.29
CA ALA A 237 -12.90 -24.74 8.11
C ALA A 237 -12.62 -24.99 6.62
N TYR A 238 -11.35 -24.89 6.22
CA TYR A 238 -10.95 -25.33 4.87
C TYR A 238 -10.69 -26.84 4.90
N PRO A 239 -11.33 -27.67 4.04
CA PRO A 239 -11.20 -29.13 4.08
C PRO A 239 -9.78 -29.59 3.77
N SER A 240 -9.23 -30.55 4.54
CA SER A 240 -7.87 -31.06 4.30
C SER A 240 -7.74 -31.87 3.02
N ASN A 241 -8.77 -32.64 2.65
CA ASN A 241 -8.84 -33.35 1.36
C ASN A 241 -8.79 -32.39 0.17
N LEU A 242 -9.46 -31.24 0.29
CA LEU A 242 -9.42 -30.19 -0.73
C LEU A 242 -8.03 -29.51 -0.79
N ASP A 243 -7.38 -29.34 0.37
CA ASP A 243 -6.00 -28.82 0.45
C ASP A 243 -4.99 -29.78 -0.20
N ASP A 244 -5.15 -31.10 0.01
CA ASP A 244 -4.32 -32.14 -0.60
C ASP A 244 -4.47 -32.17 -2.14
N GLU A 245 -5.69 -31.93 -2.65
CA GLU A 245 -5.99 -31.92 -4.09
C GLU A 245 -5.47 -30.66 -4.80
N ILE A 246 -5.61 -29.49 -4.18
CA ILE A 246 -5.23 -28.19 -4.79
C ILE A 246 -3.75 -27.85 -4.55
N GLY A 247 -3.20 -28.23 -3.40
CA GLY A 247 -1.85 -27.86 -2.99
C GLY A 247 -1.67 -26.35 -2.79
N ASP A 248 -0.51 -25.84 -3.18
CA ASP A 248 -0.09 -24.46 -2.90
C ASP A 248 -0.67 -23.39 -3.87
N ALA A 249 -1.56 -23.77 -4.79
CA ALA A 249 -2.15 -22.83 -5.74
C ALA A 249 -3.10 -21.85 -5.04
N ASP A 250 -3.06 -20.56 -5.42
CA ASP A 250 -4.06 -19.58 -4.96
C ASP A 250 -5.45 -19.87 -5.57
N TRP A 251 -5.45 -20.18 -6.87
CA TRP A 251 -6.61 -20.66 -7.62
C TRP A 251 -6.20 -21.84 -8.50
N SER A 252 -7.02 -22.89 -8.52
CA SER A 252 -6.85 -24.05 -9.40
C SER A 252 -8.03 -24.18 -10.35
N LEU A 253 -7.78 -24.71 -11.55
CA LEU A 253 -8.86 -25.04 -12.49
C LEU A 253 -9.71 -26.16 -11.89
N MET A 254 -11.02 -25.97 -11.91
CA MET A 254 -11.95 -26.99 -11.46
C MET A 254 -12.09 -28.06 -12.56
N THR A 255 -11.73 -29.31 -12.24
CA THR A 255 -11.96 -30.47 -13.13
C THR A 255 -13.06 -31.34 -12.54
N GLU A 256 -13.60 -32.29 -13.33
CA GLU A 256 -14.66 -33.22 -12.88
C GLU A 256 -14.25 -34.14 -11.70
N GLN A 257 -13.01 -34.04 -11.22
CA GLN A 257 -12.39 -34.95 -10.25
C GLN A 257 -12.39 -34.44 -8.82
N LEU A 258 -12.92 -33.24 -8.54
CA LEU A 258 -12.96 -32.68 -7.19
C LEU A 258 -14.11 -33.33 -6.39
N GLU A 259 -13.97 -34.62 -6.09
CA GLU A 259 -14.91 -35.40 -5.27
C GLU A 259 -15.13 -34.73 -3.90
N SER A 260 -14.11 -34.05 -3.39
CA SER A 260 -14.11 -33.27 -2.15
C SER A 260 -15.17 -32.16 -2.10
N LEU A 261 -15.58 -31.58 -3.23
CA LEU A 261 -16.63 -30.55 -3.27
C LEU A 261 -17.99 -31.05 -2.81
N SER A 262 -18.28 -32.34 -2.97
CA SER A 262 -19.54 -32.93 -2.50
C SER A 262 -19.64 -33.03 -0.98
N SER A 263 -18.53 -32.81 -0.27
CA SER A 263 -18.41 -32.97 1.18
C SER A 263 -18.34 -31.66 1.96
N VAL A 264 -18.46 -30.51 1.30
CA VAL A 264 -18.43 -29.21 1.99
C VAL A 264 -19.82 -28.81 2.49
N ASP A 265 -19.87 -28.19 3.66
CA ASP A 265 -21.11 -27.68 4.26
C ASP A 265 -21.58 -26.38 3.57
N VAL A 266 -20.63 -25.58 3.08
CA VAL A 266 -20.87 -24.27 2.46
C VAL A 266 -20.14 -24.16 1.13
N LEU A 267 -20.89 -23.98 0.04
CA LEU A 267 -20.33 -23.64 -1.27
C LEU A 267 -20.54 -22.16 -1.55
N VAL A 268 -19.44 -21.41 -1.68
CA VAL A 268 -19.46 -20.01 -2.10
C VAL A 268 -19.19 -19.95 -3.59
N VAL A 269 -20.08 -19.28 -4.34
CA VAL A 269 -20.00 -19.17 -5.79
C VAL A 269 -19.89 -17.69 -6.17
N GLU A 270 -18.71 -17.27 -6.62
CA GLU A 270 -18.47 -15.96 -7.21
C GLU A 270 -18.72 -16.01 -8.71
N SER A 271 -19.75 -15.29 -9.17
CA SER A 271 -20.10 -15.20 -10.59
C SER A 271 -20.63 -13.83 -10.94
N ASP A 272 -20.49 -13.43 -12.21
CA ASP A 272 -21.26 -12.31 -12.74
C ASP A 272 -22.75 -12.66 -12.62
N PRO A 273 -23.61 -11.78 -12.08
CA PRO A 273 -25.05 -12.00 -12.04
C PRO A 273 -25.65 -12.43 -13.39
N ALA A 274 -25.09 -11.97 -14.52
CA ALA A 274 -25.51 -12.36 -15.86
C ALA A 274 -25.17 -13.81 -16.22
N LEU A 275 -24.17 -14.41 -15.56
CA LEU A 275 -23.75 -15.79 -15.76
C LEU A 275 -24.40 -16.76 -14.76
N ARG A 276 -25.13 -16.26 -13.75
CA ARG A 276 -25.69 -17.09 -12.67
C ARG A 276 -26.58 -18.22 -13.20
N ASP A 277 -27.58 -17.89 -14.03
CA ASP A 277 -28.54 -18.88 -14.52
C ASP A 277 -27.84 -19.91 -15.42
N LEU A 278 -26.95 -19.43 -16.31
CA LEU A 278 -26.14 -20.30 -17.16
C LEU A 278 -25.23 -21.23 -16.35
N LEU A 279 -24.66 -20.72 -15.26
CA LEU A 279 -23.80 -21.50 -14.37
C LEU A 279 -24.59 -22.64 -13.71
N ILE A 280 -25.78 -22.32 -13.18
CA ILE A 280 -26.67 -23.29 -12.56
C ILE A 280 -27.08 -24.37 -13.58
N ASP A 281 -27.51 -23.96 -14.78
CA ASP A 281 -27.93 -24.86 -15.86
C ASP A 281 -26.79 -25.79 -16.32
N SER A 282 -25.56 -25.28 -16.40
CA SER A 282 -24.38 -26.03 -16.86
C SER A 282 -23.77 -26.91 -15.78
N HIS A 283 -24.04 -26.62 -14.50
CA HIS A 283 -23.47 -27.33 -13.35
C HIS A 283 -24.59 -27.67 -12.36
N PRO A 284 -25.41 -28.71 -12.63
CA PRO A 284 -26.59 -29.04 -11.81
C PRO A 284 -26.30 -29.34 -10.34
N PHE A 285 -25.05 -29.65 -9.97
CA PHE A 285 -24.68 -29.81 -8.55
C PHE A 285 -24.73 -28.49 -7.76
N LEU A 286 -24.76 -27.33 -8.45
CA LEU A 286 -24.97 -26.00 -7.88
C LEU A 286 -26.44 -25.70 -7.60
N GLU A 287 -27.38 -26.48 -8.17
CA GLU A 287 -28.77 -26.47 -7.73
C GLU A 287 -28.85 -27.16 -6.37
N GLN A 288 -28.85 -26.38 -5.29
CA GLN A 288 -29.31 -26.87 -3.99
C GLN A 288 -30.57 -26.12 -3.56
N GLU A 289 -31.55 -26.90 -3.06
CA GLU A 289 -32.87 -26.44 -2.58
C GLU A 289 -32.80 -25.51 -1.35
#